data_AF-A0A3D0QF75-F1
#
_entry.id   AF-A0A3D0QF75-F1
#
_cell.length_a   1.000
_cell.length_b   1.000
_cell.length_c   1.000
_cell.angle_alpha   90.00
_cell.angle_beta   90.00
_cell.angle_gamma   90.00
#
_symmetry.space_group_name_H-M   'P 1'
#
loop_
_entity.id
_entity.type
_entity.pdbx_description
1 polymer ?
#
loop_
_entity_poly.entity_id
_entity_poly.type
_entity_poly.pdbx_seq_one_letter_code
_entity_poly.pdbx_strand_id
1 'polypeptide(L)'
;FDYCCVHGVYALEEEGIETIMINCNPETVSTDYDTTDKLYFEPLTLEDVLNIYDHEQPLGVIVSFGGQTPLKIAKALEDYGVRILGTQ
;
A
#
# COMPACT_ATOMS: atom_id res chain seq x y z
N PHE A 1 -5.48 8.57 -8.39
CA PHE A 1 -5.10 7.61 -7.33
C PHE A 1 -4.09 6.63 -7.89
N ASP A 2 -4.43 5.85 -8.91
CA ASP A 2 -3.51 4.93 -9.59
C ASP A 2 -2.16 5.56 -9.98
N TYR A 3 -2.19 6.67 -10.72
CA TYR A 3 -1.00 7.44 -11.10
C TYR A 3 -0.15 7.93 -9.89
N CYS A 4 -0.79 8.29 -8.78
CA CYS A 4 -0.08 8.74 -7.58
C CYS A 4 0.63 7.58 -6.88
N CYS A 5 0.00 6.40 -6.85
CA CYS A 5 0.61 5.19 -6.32
C CYS A 5 1.86 4.82 -7.13
N VAL A 6 1.76 4.82 -8.46
CA VAL A 6 2.87 4.50 -9.37
C VAL A 6 4.05 5.46 -9.21
N HIS A 7 3.80 6.77 -9.20
CA HIS A 7 4.88 7.75 -8.99
C HIS A 7 5.48 7.70 -7.59
N GLY A 8 4.67 7.37 -6.58
CA GLY A 8 5.18 7.14 -5.22
C GLY A 8 6.13 5.95 -5.15
N VAL A 9 5.82 4.87 -5.88
CA VAL A 9 6.69 3.70 -5.97
C VAL A 9 8.01 4.05 -6.65
N TYR A 10 7.98 4.68 -7.82
CA TYR A 10 9.22 5.07 -8.51
C TYR A 10 10.12 5.97 -7.67
N ALA A 11 9.54 6.91 -6.92
CA ALA A 11 10.31 7.78 -6.02
C ALA A 11 10.95 7.01 -4.85
N LEU A 12 10.28 5.98 -4.33
CA LEU A 12 10.84 5.11 -3.28
C LEU A 12 11.91 4.17 -3.84
N GLU A 13 11.72 3.68 -5.05
CA GLU A 13 12.68 2.84 -5.77
C GLU A 13 13.99 3.61 -6.08
N GLU A 14 13.90 4.88 -6.49
CA GLU A 14 15.07 5.76 -6.69
C GLU A 14 15.91 5.95 -5.40
N GLU A 15 15.27 5.88 -4.24
CA GLU A 15 15.91 5.94 -2.92
C GLU A 15 16.34 4.55 -2.39
N GLY A 16 16.14 3.48 -3.18
CA GLY A 16 16.50 2.11 -2.83
C GLY A 16 15.60 1.46 -1.77
N ILE A 17 14.36 1.92 -1.65
CA ILE A 17 13.36 1.37 -0.73
C ILE A 17 12.51 0.34 -1.47
N GLU A 18 12.43 -0.87 -0.93
CA GLU A 18 11.54 -1.92 -1.44
C GLU A 18 10.07 -1.54 -1.27
N THR A 19 9.30 -1.69 -2.33
CA THR A 19 7.90 -1.27 -2.42
C THR A 19 6.95 -2.45 -2.52
N ILE A 20 5.89 -2.39 -1.72
CA ILE A 20 4.86 -3.43 -1.67
C ILE A 20 3.51 -2.77 -1.96
N MET A 21 2.86 -3.23 -3.02
CA MET A 21 1.56 -2.73 -3.44
C MET A 21 0.47 -3.74 -3.10
N ILE A 22 -0.62 -3.25 -2.51
CA ILE A 22 -1.83 -4.03 -2.26
C ILE A 22 -2.95 -3.38 -3.06
N ASN A 23 -3.48 -4.08 -4.05
CA ASN A 23 -4.61 -3.61 -4.85
C ASN A 23 -5.38 -4.80 -5.42
N CYS A 24 -6.71 -4.68 -5.46
CA CYS A 24 -7.61 -5.73 -5.94
C CYS A 24 -8.30 -5.38 -7.27
N ASN A 25 -7.97 -4.23 -7.88
CA ASN A 25 -8.61 -3.81 -9.12
C ASN A 25 -7.83 -4.31 -10.35
N PRO A 26 -8.35 -5.27 -11.13
CA PRO A 26 -7.63 -5.82 -12.30
C PRO A 26 -7.55 -4.83 -13.48
N GLU A 27 -8.28 -3.72 -13.44
CA GLU A 27 -8.32 -2.72 -14.52
C GLU A 27 -7.31 -1.58 -14.34
N THR A 28 -6.43 -1.63 -13.33
CA THR A 28 -5.49 -0.54 -13.01
C THR A 28 -4.04 -0.82 -13.40
N VAL A 29 -3.28 0.23 -13.67
CA VAL A 29 -1.85 0.12 -14.02
C VAL A 29 -1.01 -0.23 -12.78
N SER A 30 -1.45 0.15 -11.58
CA SER A 30 -0.83 -0.29 -10.31
C SER A 30 -0.85 -1.80 -10.07
N THR A 31 -1.64 -2.55 -10.84
CA THR A 31 -1.63 -4.03 -10.79
C THR A 31 -0.74 -4.66 -11.86
N ASP A 32 0.05 -3.85 -12.56
CA ASP A 32 1.13 -4.35 -13.41
C ASP A 32 2.34 -4.71 -12.53
N TYR A 33 2.78 -5.96 -12.61
CA TYR A 33 3.89 -6.51 -11.82
C TYR A 33 5.21 -5.78 -12.08
N ASP A 34 5.34 -5.07 -13.21
CA ASP A 34 6.53 -4.28 -13.55
C ASP A 34 6.61 -2.96 -12.77
N THR A 35 5.58 -2.61 -11.97
CA THR A 35 5.51 -1.32 -11.29
C THR A 35 6.08 -1.32 -9.89
N THR A 36 6.09 -2.47 -9.19
CA THR A 36 6.45 -2.58 -7.76
C THR A 36 7.23 -3.85 -7.50
N ASP A 37 8.10 -3.88 -6.49
CA ASP A 37 8.90 -5.08 -6.15
C ASP A 37 8.02 -6.27 -5.79
N LYS A 38 6.92 -6.02 -5.07
CA LYS A 38 5.90 -7.02 -4.71
C LYS A 38 4.50 -6.47 -4.90
N LEU A 39 3.66 -7.26 -5.55
CA LEU A 39 2.24 -6.97 -5.73
C LEU A 39 1.39 -8.05 -5.06
N TYR A 40 0.56 -7.63 -4.11
CA TYR A 40 -0.48 -8.45 -3.49
C TYR A 40 -1.83 -8.12 -4.12
N PHE A 41 -2.38 -9.10 -4.83
CA PHE A 41 -3.71 -9.02 -5.42
C PHE A 41 -4.78 -9.45 -4.41
N GLU A 42 -4.85 -8.74 -3.29
CA GLU A 42 -5.73 -9.05 -2.16
C GLU A 42 -6.74 -7.91 -1.91
N PRO A 43 -7.92 -8.21 -1.33
CA PRO A 43 -8.87 -7.19 -0.95
C PRO A 43 -8.26 -6.15 0.01
N LEU A 44 -8.63 -4.88 -0.13
CA LEU A 44 -8.24 -3.81 0.80
C LEU A 44 -9.10 -3.84 2.08
N THR A 45 -9.15 -4.99 2.76
CA THR A 45 -9.76 -5.13 4.09
C THR A 45 -8.73 -4.96 5.19
N LEU A 46 -9.19 -4.68 6.41
CA LEU A 46 -8.29 -4.57 7.56
C LEU A 46 -7.52 -5.88 7.82
N GLU A 47 -8.19 -7.03 7.71
CA GLU A 47 -7.61 -8.34 7.98
C GLU A 47 -6.51 -8.69 6.98
N ASP A 48 -6.80 -8.54 5.68
CA ASP A 48 -5.84 -8.84 4.62
C ASP A 48 -4.59 -7.94 4.72
N VAL A 49 -4.79 -6.64 4.97
CA VAL A 49 -3.68 -5.69 5.11
C VAL A 49 -2.86 -5.97 6.36
N LEU A 50 -3.47 -6.34 7.50
CA LEU A 50 -2.74 -6.73 8.70
C LEU A 50 -1.93 -8.01 8.49
N ASN A 51 -2.51 -9.01 7.83
CA ASN A 51 -1.81 -10.25 7.50
C ASN A 51 -0.55 -10.00 6.65
N ILE A 52 -0.65 -9.12 5.65
CA ILE A 52 0.47 -8.73 4.80
C ILE A 52 1.49 -7.91 5.59
N TYR A 53 1.05 -6.96 6.41
CA TYR A 53 1.94 -6.14 7.25
C TYR A 53 2.72 -7.00 8.25
N ASP A 54 2.06 -7.98 8.87
CA ASP A 54 2.70 -8.89 9.82
C ASP A 54 3.70 -9.82 9.14
N HIS A 55 3.43 -10.26 7.92
CA HIS A 55 4.34 -11.08 7.12
C HIS A 55 5.57 -10.30 6.64
N GLU A 56 5.37 -9.10 6.07
CA GLU A 56 6.41 -8.32 5.42
C GLU A 56 7.19 -7.42 6.39
N GLN A 57 6.62 -7.09 7.56
CA GLN A 57 7.20 -6.17 8.55
C GLN A 57 7.77 -4.88 7.92
N PRO A 58 6.98 -4.14 7.12
CA PRO A 58 7.49 -2.99 6.37
C PRO A 58 7.83 -1.82 7.29
N LEU A 59 8.64 -0.88 6.78
CA LEU A 59 8.99 0.36 7.48
C LEU A 59 7.77 1.21 7.85
N GLY A 60 6.72 1.12 7.05
CA GLY A 60 5.42 1.71 7.28
C GLY A 60 4.51 1.64 6.05
N VAL A 61 3.28 2.12 6.18
CA VAL A 61 2.21 1.98 5.19
C VAL A 61 1.72 3.35 4.74
N ILE A 62 1.56 3.54 3.43
CA ILE A 62 1.00 4.77 2.85
C ILE A 62 -0.44 4.51 2.42
N VAL A 63 -1.40 5.13 3.11
CA VAL A 63 -2.85 4.98 2.83
C VAL A 63 -3.43 6.13 2.02
N SER A 64 -2.70 7.23 1.86
CA SER A 64 -3.18 8.49 1.28
C SER A 64 -3.29 8.46 -0.25
N PHE A 65 -2.64 7.51 -0.94
CA PHE A 65 -2.63 7.46 -2.41
C PHE A 65 -3.79 6.66 -3.04
N GLY A 66 -4.44 5.76 -2.30
CA GLY A 66 -5.51 4.89 -2.85
C GLY A 66 -6.94 5.43 -2.70
N GLY A 67 -7.12 6.69 -2.28
CA GLY A 67 -8.45 7.31 -2.17
C GLY A 67 -9.25 6.83 -0.94
N GLN A 68 -10.58 6.77 -1.03
CA GLN A 68 -11.43 6.54 0.15
C GLN A 68 -11.34 5.12 0.74
N THR A 69 -11.04 4.09 -0.07
CA THR A 69 -10.98 2.70 0.39
C THR A 69 -9.91 2.50 1.48
N PRO A 70 -8.62 2.82 1.24
CA PRO A 70 -7.60 2.71 2.29
C PRO A 70 -7.80 3.71 3.43
N LEU A 71 -8.34 4.90 3.16
CA LEU A 71 -8.62 5.89 4.22
C LEU A 71 -9.67 5.40 5.23
N LYS A 72 -10.62 4.55 4.83
CA LYS A 72 -11.61 3.98 5.75
C LYS A 72 -11.00 2.99 6.74
N ILE A 73 -9.96 2.27 6.36
CA ILE A 73 -9.29 1.28 7.22
C ILE A 73 -8.06 1.86 7.93
N ALA A 74 -7.56 3.03 7.51
CA ALA A 74 -6.38 3.69 8.08
C ALA A 74 -6.46 3.83 9.61
N LYS A 75 -7.57 4.32 10.15
CA LYS A 75 -7.68 4.52 11.60
C LYS A 75 -7.61 3.20 12.36
N ALA A 76 -8.26 2.17 11.85
CA ALA A 76 -8.20 0.84 12.44
C ALA A 76 -6.78 0.28 12.36
N LEU A 77 -6.10 0.36 11.22
CA LEU A 77 -4.71 -0.08 11.08
C LEU A 77 -3.79 0.57 12.13
N GLU A 78 -3.91 1.88 12.33
CA GLU A 78 -3.15 2.61 13.36
C GLU A 78 -3.47 2.12 14.78
N ASP A 79 -4.75 1.87 15.09
CA ASP A 79 -5.17 1.33 16.39
C ASP A 79 -4.62 -0.09 16.66
N TYR A 80 -4.31 -0.86 15.59
CA TYR A 80 -3.61 -2.14 15.63
C TYR A 80 -2.08 -2.02 15.64
N GLY A 81 -1.53 -0.80 15.64
CA GLY A 81 -0.08 -0.55 15.72
C GLY A 81 0.65 -0.50 14.38
N VAL A 82 -0.09 -0.49 13.26
CA VAL A 82 0.51 -0.29 11.93
C VAL A 82 1.07 1.11 11.84
N ARG A 83 2.33 1.23 11.42
CA ARG A 83 2.98 2.53 11.23
C ARG A 83 2.52 3.18 9.94
N ILE A 84 1.58 4.10 10.01
CA ILE A 84 1.15 4.90 8.85
C ILE A 84 2.18 6.01 8.58
N LEU A 85 2.61 6.11 7.32
CA LEU A 85 3.53 7.13 6.83
C LEU A 85 2.75 8.25 6.14
N GLY A 86 3.17 9.49 6.37
CA GLY A 86 2.53 10.68 5.80
C GLY A 86 1.48 11.29 6.73
N THR A 87 0.46 11.92 6.13
CA THR A 87 -0.58 12.67 6.88
C THR A 87 -1.55 11.74 7.60
N GLN A 88 -1.82 12.06 8.87
CA GLN A 88 -2.84 11.44 9.72
C GLN A 88 -4.22 12.07 9.51
#